data_AF-A0A218QXC1-F1
#
_entry.id   AF-A0A218QXC1-F1
#
_cell.length_a   1.000
_cell.length_b   1.000
_cell.length_c   1.000
_cell.angle_alpha   90.00
_cell.angle_beta   90.00
_cell.angle_gamma   90.00
#
_symmetry.space_group_name_H-M   'P 1'
#
loop_
_entity.id
_entity.type
_entity.pdbx_description
1 polymer ?
#
loop_
_entity_poly.entity_id
_entity_poly.type
_entity_poly.pdbx_seq_one_letter_code
_entity_poly.pdbx_strand_id
1 'polypeptide(L)' 'MSDKYVERQLKFYEAANSGEAKDDALYRLGTHLEVIPCNGNANLNDEQRTTILDAAKYKEGNDE' A
#
# COMPACT_ATOMS: atom_id res chain seq x y z
N MET A 1 5.45 -16.70 2.23
CA MET A 1 6.29 -16.08 1.20
C MET A 1 6.03 -14.58 1.18
N SER A 2 7.05 -13.74 1.38
CA SER A 2 6.89 -12.28 1.26
C SER A 2 6.21 -11.94 -0.07
N ASP A 3 5.11 -11.21 0.01
CA ASP A 3 4.25 -10.89 -1.13
C ASP A 3 5.05 -10.00 -2.10
N LYS A 4 5.60 -10.58 -3.18
CA LYS A 4 6.36 -9.84 -4.21
C LYS A 4 5.59 -8.63 -4.77
N TYR A 5 4.27 -8.68 -4.71
CA TYR A 5 3.40 -7.56 -5.06
C TYR A 5 3.52 -6.40 -4.09
N VAL A 6 3.51 -6.68 -2.78
CA VAL A 6 3.67 -5.70 -1.69
C VAL A 6 5.01 -5.00 -1.80
N GLU A 7 6.10 -5.77 -1.90
CA GLU A 7 7.46 -5.22 -2.08
C GLU A 7 7.56 -4.32 -3.32
N ARG A 8 6.93 -4.72 -4.42
CA ARG A 8 6.92 -3.94 -5.66
C ARG A 8 6.16 -2.63 -5.49
N GLN A 9 4.97 -2.65 -4.87
CA GLN A 9 4.19 -1.43 -4.66
C GLN A 9 4.87 -0.48 -3.66
N LEU A 10 5.50 -0.99 -2.61
CA LEU A 10 6.31 -0.18 -1.69
C LEU A 10 7.47 0.52 -2.42
N LYS A 11 8.21 -0.22 -3.25
CA LYS A 11 9.27 0.38 -4.09
C LYS A 11 8.75 1.46 -5.03
N PHE A 12 7.56 1.28 -5.61
CA PHE A 12 6.92 2.32 -6.43
C PHE A 12 6.53 3.54 -5.60
N TYR A 13 5.96 3.33 -4.42
CA TYR A 13 5.62 4.39 -3.48
C TYR A 13 6.84 5.21 -3.05
N GLU A 14 7.97 4.55 -2.77
CA GLU A 14 9.24 5.21 -2.40
C GLU A 14 9.88 5.94 -3.59
N ALA A 15 9.78 5.38 -4.81
CA ALA A 15 10.32 5.98 -6.02
C ALA A 15 9.42 7.08 -6.62
N ALA A 16 8.15 7.15 -6.23
CA ALA A 16 7.20 8.12 -6.74
C ALA A 16 7.51 9.54 -6.26
N ASN A 17 7.56 10.49 -7.19
CA ASN A 17 7.79 11.91 -6.91
C ASN A 17 6.49 12.71 -6.73
N SER A 18 5.35 12.19 -7.23
CA SER A 18 4.04 12.84 -7.16
C SER A 18 3.17 12.21 -6.09
N GLY A 19 2.39 13.04 -5.38
CA GLY A 19 1.41 12.57 -4.39
C GLY A 19 0.41 11.58 -4.98
N GLU A 20 -0.11 11.87 -6.18
CA GLU A 20 -1.05 10.98 -6.89
C GLU A 20 -0.47 9.58 -7.16
N ALA A 21 0.82 9.50 -7.52
CA ALA A 21 1.47 8.21 -7.77
C ALA A 21 1.72 7.43 -6.48
N LYS A 22 1.98 8.14 -5.37
CA LYS A 22 2.07 7.53 -4.04
C LYS A 22 0.72 7.00 -3.58
N ASP A 23 -0.33 7.79 -3.76
CA ASP A 23 -1.71 7.44 -3.43
C ASP A 23 -2.22 6.26 -4.25
N ASP A 24 -1.94 6.21 -5.55
CA ASP A 24 -2.29 5.06 -6.40
C ASP A 24 -1.57 3.78 -5.98
N ALA A 25 -0.27 3.87 -5.67
CA ALA A 25 0.52 2.73 -5.18
C ALA A 25 0.00 2.22 -3.83
N LEU A 26 -0.31 3.12 -2.89
CA LEU A 26 -0.89 2.77 -1.60
C LEU A 26 -2.31 2.23 -1.77
N TYR A 27 -3.12 2.77 -2.67
CA TYR A 27 -4.50 2.29 -2.88
C TYR A 27 -4.51 0.85 -3.40
N ARG A 28 -3.63 0.52 -4.36
CA ARG A 28 -3.43 -0.85 -4.84
C ARG A 28 -2.90 -1.78 -3.75
N LEU A 29 -1.99 -1.27 -2.92
CA LEU A 29 -1.45 -2.02 -1.80
C LEU A 29 -2.53 -2.33 -0.76
N GLY A 30 -3.30 -1.31 -0.37
CA GLY A 30 -4.36 -1.43 0.63
C GLY A 30 -5.52 -2.29 0.18
N THR A 31 -5.88 -2.26 -1.11
CA THR A 31 -6.89 -3.15 -1.68
C THR A 31 -6.39 -4.60 -1.77
N HIS A 32 -5.12 -4.82 -2.10
CA HIS A 32 -4.49 -6.16 -2.11
C HIS A 32 -4.37 -6.75 -0.69
N LEU A 33 -4.09 -5.90 0.29
CA LEU A 33 -4.02 -6.29 1.70
C LEU A 33 -5.39 -6.35 2.38
N GLU A 34 -6.47 -6.06 1.65
CA GLU A 34 -7.85 -6.00 2.14
C GLU A 34 -8.04 -5.02 3.33
N VAL A 35 -7.17 -4.01 3.43
CA VAL A 35 -7.19 -2.95 4.45
C VAL A 35 -8.24 -1.90 4.11
N ILE A 36 -8.39 -1.59 2.82
CA ILE A 36 -9.37 -0.63 2.31
C ILE A 36 -10.26 -1.28 1.25
N PRO A 37 -11.53 -0.83 1.13
CA PRO A 37 -12.42 -1.32 0.09
C PRO A 37 -11.95 -0.84 -1.30
N CYS A 38 -12.08 -1.73 -2.30
CA CYS A 38 -11.84 -1.38 -3.69
C CYS A 38 -13.02 -0.58 -4.26
N ASN A 39 -13.06 0.72 -3.97
CA ASN A 39 -14.14 1.65 -4.34
C ASN A 39 -13.78 2.57 -5.52
N GLY A 40 -12.60 2.39 -6.12
CA GLY A 40 -12.07 3.22 -7.20
C GLY A 40 -11.58 4.60 -6.75
N ASN A 41 -11.57 4.89 -5.45
CA ASN A 41 -11.12 6.17 -4.92
C ASN A 41 -9.67 6.06 -4.42
N ALA A 42 -8.73 6.48 -5.26
CA ALA A 42 -7.33 6.54 -4.90
C ALA A 42 -6.98 7.72 -3.96
N ASN A 43 -7.91 8.63 -3.65
CA ASN A 43 -7.66 9.65 -2.63
C ASN A 43 -7.70 9.01 -1.24
N LEU A 44 -6.53 8.63 -0.75
CA LEU A 44 -6.36 8.12 0.59
C LEU A 44 -6.18 9.28 1.57
N ASN A 45 -6.94 9.21 2.67
CA ASN A 45 -6.65 10.07 3.82
C ASN A 45 -5.36 9.62 4.51
N ASP A 46 -4.71 10.51 5.26
CA ASP A 46 -3.47 10.20 5.97
C ASP A 46 -3.59 8.98 6.88
N GLU A 47 -4.74 8.81 7.55
CA GLU A 47 -5.02 7.62 8.36
C GLU A 47 -4.98 6.34 7.52
N GLN A 48 -5.64 6.33 6.35
CA GLN A 48 -5.64 5.17 5.46
C GLN A 48 -4.22 4.88 4.93
N ARG A 49 -3.46 5.91 4.57
CA ARG A 49 -2.06 5.76 4.14
C ARG A 49 -1.23 5.09 5.23
N THR A 50 -1.37 5.54 6.48
CA THR A 50 -0.66 4.96 7.63
C THR A 50 -1.09 3.50 7.85
N THR A 51 -2.38 3.19 7.86
CA THR A 51 -2.87 1.81 8.05
C THR A 51 -2.35 0.87 6.96
N ILE A 52 -2.33 1.32 5.71
CA ILE A 52 -1.84 0.54 4.58
C ILE A 52 -0.34 0.27 4.69
N LEU A 53 0.45 1.29 5.05
CA LEU A 53 1.89 1.15 5.27
C LEU A 53 2.21 0.24 6.46
N ASP A 54 1.42 0.32 7.53
CA ASP A 54 1.57 -0.54 8.70
C ASP A 54 1.25 -2.01 8.36
N ALA A 55 0.12 -2.25 7.69
CA ALA A 55 -0.26 -3.57 7.22
C ALA A 55 0.76 -4.18 6.25
N ALA A 56 1.34 -3.36 5.36
CA ALA A 56 2.37 -3.79 4.43
C ALA A 56 3.65 -4.23 5.14
N LYS A 57 4.10 -3.44 6.14
CA LYS A 57 5.25 -3.80 6.99
C LYS A 57 4.96 -5.05 7.83
N TYR A 58 3.75 -5.17 8.35
CA TYR A 58 3.34 -6.34 9.12
C TYR A 58 3.40 -7.62 8.26
N LYS A 59 2.93 -7.56 7.00
CA LYS A 59 3.01 -8.69 6.05
C LYS A 59 4.44 -8.98 5.59
N GLU A 60 5.30 -7.97 5.46
CA GLU A 60 6.71 -8.16 5.12
C GLU A 60 7.47 -8.86 6.27
N GLY A 61 7.09 -8.59 7.52
CA GLY A 61 7.72 -9.15 8.72
C GLY A 61 7.11 -10.44 9.28
N ASN A 62 5.84 -10.75 8.98
CA ASN A 62 5.14 -11.96 9.46
C ASN A 62 5.00 -13.00 8.34
N ASP A 63 6.14 -13.40 7.77
CA ASP A 63 6.25 -14.63 6.98
C ASP A 63 6.74 -15.74 7.93
N GLU A 64 5.86 -16.20 8.83
CA GLU A 64 6.05 -17.41 9.65
C GLU A 64 5.30 -18.61 9.05
#